data_AF-A0A2A2JFK9-F1
#
_entry.id   AF-A0A2A2JFK9-F1
#
_cell.length_a   1.000
_cell.length_b   1.000
_cell.length_c   1.000
_cell.angle_alpha   90.00
_cell.angle_beta   90.00
_cell.angle_gamma   90.00
#
_symmetry.space_group_name_H-M   'P 1'
#
loop_
_entity.id
_entity.type
_entity.pdbx_description
1 polymer ?
#
loop_
_entity_poly.entity_id
_entity_poly.type
_entity_poly.pdbx_seq_one_letter_code
_entity_poly.pdbx_strand_id
1 'polypeptide(L)'
;MRNLDLWDINKILPFTYGTSRVGDTMFAAKLSQSVNRLFRLLYLKDPVALYPPTTIDRTKPPNINETGAYAHYGYTIWYKTAYPVLELYQNQKCENPEDAKCDDNGNDPAQHYAYFGYKQSDYDAYTC
;
A
#
# COMPACT_ATOMS: atom_id res chain seq x y z
N MET A 1 4.64 -1.92 25.33
CA MET A 1 5.51 -0.92 24.67
C MET A 1 4.80 0.42 24.76
N ARG A 2 5.47 1.48 25.21
CA ARG A 2 4.85 2.76 25.55
C ARG A 2 4.30 3.44 24.29
N ASN A 3 3.00 3.65 24.24
CA ASN A 3 2.39 4.75 23.51
C ASN A 3 3.04 6.02 24.07
N LEU A 4 3.82 6.76 23.27
CA LEU A 4 4.61 7.88 23.79
C LEU A 4 3.76 9.13 24.08
N ASP A 5 2.42 9.04 24.07
CA ASP A 5 1.47 10.16 24.14
C ASP A 5 1.86 11.36 23.24
N LEU A 6 2.64 11.12 22.20
CA LEU A 6 3.12 12.15 21.28
C LEU A 6 1.98 12.69 20.42
N TRP A 7 0.95 11.88 20.19
CA TRP A 7 -0.25 12.26 19.44
C TRP A 7 -1.46 11.42 19.85
N ASP A 8 -2.64 12.02 19.71
CA ASP A 8 -3.91 11.34 19.88
C ASP A 8 -4.19 10.45 18.66
N ILE A 9 -4.05 9.14 18.83
CA ILE A 9 -4.20 8.13 17.77
C ILE A 9 -5.57 8.16 17.09
N ASN A 10 -6.59 8.71 17.76
CA ASN A 10 -7.96 8.80 17.22
C ASN A 10 -8.17 10.04 16.35
N LYS A 11 -7.24 11.00 16.40
CA LYS A 11 -7.28 12.23 15.61
C LYS A 11 -6.45 12.16 14.34
N ILE A 12 -5.70 11.08 14.14
CA ILE A 12 -4.83 10.88 12.99
C ILE A 12 -5.41 9.78 12.09
N LEU A 13 -5.63 10.14 10.82
CA LEU A 13 -6.16 9.26 9.79
C LEU A 13 -5.25 9.30 8.56
N PRO A 14 -4.17 8.50 8.52
CA PRO A 14 -3.23 8.53 7.41
C PRO A 14 -3.79 7.74 6.21
N PHE A 15 -3.71 8.38 5.05
CA PHE A 15 -3.90 7.76 3.75
C PHE A 15 -2.57 7.75 3.02
N THR A 16 -2.26 6.61 2.41
CA THR A 16 -1.04 6.41 1.65
C THR A 16 -1.41 5.79 0.30
N TYR A 17 -0.66 6.11 -0.74
CA TYR A 17 -0.99 5.78 -2.13
C TYR A 17 0.20 5.02 -2.73
N GLY A 18 -0.06 3.93 -3.44
CA GLY A 18 0.98 3.16 -4.14
C GLY A 18 2.15 2.73 -3.26
N THR A 19 1.86 2.47 -1.98
CA THR A 19 2.92 2.43 -0.97
C THR A 19 3.65 1.11 -0.99
N SER A 20 4.98 1.20 -1.13
CA SER A 20 5.92 0.10 -0.97
C SER A 20 5.92 -0.43 0.46
N ARG A 21 6.41 -1.65 0.66
CA ARG A 21 6.74 -2.16 1.99
C ARG A 21 7.91 -1.33 2.55
N VAL A 22 7.94 -1.14 3.86
CA VAL A 22 8.90 -0.22 4.51
C VAL A 22 9.68 -0.84 5.66
N GLY A 23 9.22 -1.97 6.19
CA GLY A 23 9.85 -2.66 7.29
C GLY A 23 9.39 -4.10 7.39
N ASP A 24 9.87 -4.79 8.41
CA ASP A 24 9.50 -6.17 8.70
C ASP A 24 8.09 -6.28 9.32
N THR A 25 7.66 -7.52 9.59
CA THR A 25 6.37 -7.81 10.22
C THR A 25 6.21 -7.17 11.60
N MET A 26 7.29 -7.04 12.38
CA MET A 26 7.25 -6.39 13.69
C MET A 26 7.06 -4.88 13.57
N PHE A 27 7.74 -4.25 12.62
CA PHE A 27 7.56 -2.84 12.30
C PHE A 27 6.14 -2.57 11.84
N ALA A 28 5.64 -3.37 10.88
CA ALA A 28 4.28 -3.23 10.35
C ALA A 28 3.20 -3.36 11.45
N ALA A 29 3.37 -4.33 12.35
CA ALA A 29 2.46 -4.53 13.49
C ALA A 29 2.49 -3.34 14.46
N LYS A 30 3.67 -2.83 14.82
CA LYS A 30 3.80 -1.66 15.71
C LYS A 30 3.22 -0.39 15.08
N LEU A 31 3.46 -0.17 13.79
CA LEU A 31 2.91 0.98 13.08
C LEU A 31 1.38 0.93 13.06
N SER A 32 0.80 -0.24 12.78
CA SER A 32 -0.66 -0.44 12.78
C SER A 32 -1.30 -0.23 14.17
N GLN A 33 -0.54 -0.41 15.25
CA GLN A 33 -0.99 -0.12 16.62
C GLN A 33 -0.81 1.36 17.03
N SER A 34 0.01 2.11 16.30
CA SER A 34 0.39 3.49 16.65
C SER A 34 -0.59 4.55 16.11
N VAL A 35 -1.53 4.14 15.26
CA VAL A 35 -2.59 4.98 14.67
C VAL A 35 -3.88 4.17 14.62
N ASN A 36 -5.03 4.79 14.90
CA ASN A 36 -6.31 4.07 14.98
C ASN A 36 -6.71 3.47 13.62
N ARG A 37 -6.51 4.22 12.53
CA ARG A 37 -6.87 3.78 11.17
C ARG A 37 -5.83 4.22 10.18
N LEU A 38 -5.15 3.25 9.57
CA LEU A 38 -4.11 3.45 8.57
C LEU A 38 -4.54 2.79 7.26
N PHE A 39 -4.73 3.59 6.20
CA PHE A 39 -5.19 3.10 4.91
C PHE A 39 -4.09 3.22 3.86
N ARG A 40 -3.81 2.11 3.19
CA ARG A 40 -3.04 2.04 1.95
C ARG A 40 -4.00 1.90 0.79
N LEU A 41 -3.94 2.82 -0.15
CA LEU A 41 -4.69 2.76 -1.39
C LEU A 41 -3.83 2.06 -2.43
N LEU A 42 -4.37 0.99 -3.02
CA LEU A 42 -3.78 0.27 -4.14
C LEU A 42 -4.61 0.52 -5.40
N TYR A 43 -4.03 1.07 -6.46
CA TYR A 43 -4.73 1.40 -7.69
C TYR A 43 -4.44 0.32 -8.73
N LEU A 44 -5.49 -0.38 -9.13
CA LEU A 44 -5.44 -1.43 -10.15
C LEU A 44 -4.27 -2.39 -9.91
N LYS A 45 -3.30 -2.43 -10.80
CA LYS A 45 -2.11 -3.28 -10.82
C LYS A 45 -0.84 -2.46 -10.66
N ASP A 46 -0.86 -1.41 -9.83
CA ASP A 46 0.34 -0.71 -9.40
C ASP A 46 1.36 -1.70 -8.79
N PRO A 47 2.57 -1.85 -9.37
CA PRO A 47 3.56 -2.80 -8.91
C PRO A 47 4.38 -2.31 -7.71
N VAL A 48 4.33 -1.03 -7.33
CA VAL A 48 5.19 -0.49 -6.24
C VAL A 48 4.89 -1.14 -4.90
N ALA A 49 3.64 -1.51 -4.66
CA ALA A 49 3.25 -2.29 -3.48
C ALA A 49 3.92 -3.67 -3.41
N LEU A 50 4.45 -4.22 -4.51
CA LEU A 50 5.17 -5.50 -4.50
C LEU A 50 6.62 -5.38 -4.02
N TYR A 51 7.10 -4.17 -3.76
CA TYR A 51 8.49 -3.92 -3.38
C TYR A 51 8.62 -3.27 -2.00
N PRO A 52 9.71 -3.52 -1.26
CA PRO A 52 10.56 -4.72 -1.38
C PRO A 52 9.74 -6.02 -1.26
N PRO A 53 10.22 -7.16 -1.77
CA PRO A 53 9.46 -8.41 -1.75
C PRO A 53 9.27 -8.95 -0.33
N THR A 54 8.22 -9.76 -0.13
CA THR A 54 7.98 -10.53 1.11
C THR A 54 8.90 -11.74 1.23
N THR A 55 9.68 -12.07 0.21
CA THR A 55 10.63 -13.19 0.23
C THR A 55 12.04 -12.64 0.04
N ILE A 56 12.98 -13.09 0.86
CA ILE A 56 14.41 -12.74 0.74
C ILE A 56 15.01 -13.45 -0.46
N ASP A 57 14.71 -14.75 -0.60
CA ASP A 57 15.07 -15.53 -1.76
C ASP A 57 14.13 -15.25 -2.94
N ARG A 58 14.58 -14.42 -3.87
CA ARG A 58 13.80 -14.01 -5.05
C ARG A 58 13.49 -15.15 -6.04
N THR A 59 14.04 -16.35 -5.84
CA THR A 59 13.71 -17.53 -6.65
C THR A 59 12.46 -18.26 -6.14
N LYS A 60 11.96 -17.91 -4.95
CA LYS A 60 10.81 -18.53 -4.31
C LYS A 60 9.57 -17.64 -4.42
N PRO A 61 8.35 -18.23 -4.34
CA PRO A 61 7.12 -17.45 -4.31
C PRO A 61 7.07 -16.49 -3.09
N PRO A 62 6.22 -15.45 -3.13
CA PRO A 62 5.97 -14.57 -1.99
C PRO A 62 5.71 -15.33 -0.68
N ASN A 63 6.44 -15.03 0.40
CA ASN A 63 6.30 -15.68 1.70
C ASN A 63 6.63 -14.75 2.87
N ILE A 64 5.60 -14.10 3.41
CA ILE A 64 5.69 -13.18 4.55
C ILE A 64 6.29 -13.80 5.84
N ASN A 65 6.31 -15.13 5.96
CA ASN A 65 6.82 -15.81 7.16
C ASN A 65 8.35 -16.00 7.16
N GLU A 66 9.04 -15.59 6.10
CA GLU A 66 10.50 -15.67 6.04
C GLU A 66 11.14 -14.63 6.98
N THR A 67 12.21 -15.01 7.69
CA THR A 67 12.88 -14.12 8.64
C THR A 67 13.58 -12.99 7.91
N GLY A 68 13.19 -11.73 8.16
CA GLY A 68 13.70 -10.55 7.45
C GLY A 68 12.91 -10.15 6.20
N ALA A 69 11.77 -10.80 5.97
CA ALA A 69 10.79 -10.39 4.98
C ALA A 69 10.24 -8.99 5.28
N TYR A 70 9.98 -8.23 4.21
CA TYR A 70 9.25 -6.97 4.32
C TYR A 70 7.75 -7.24 4.35
N ALA A 71 7.01 -6.42 5.09
CA ALA A 71 5.56 -6.52 5.21
C ALA A 71 4.89 -5.14 5.17
N HIS A 72 3.68 -5.13 4.62
CA HIS A 72 2.76 -4.01 4.65
C HIS A 72 2.12 -3.85 6.02
N TYR A 73 1.66 -2.63 6.28
CA TYR A 73 0.93 -2.24 7.46
C TYR A 73 -0.51 -1.85 7.11
N GLY A 74 -1.37 -1.80 8.14
CA GLY A 74 -2.72 -1.23 8.03
C GLY A 74 -3.65 -1.97 7.08
N TYR A 75 -4.69 -1.26 6.64
CA TYR A 75 -5.74 -1.75 5.75
C TYR A 75 -5.39 -1.43 4.29
N THR A 76 -5.62 -2.37 3.38
CA THR A 76 -5.53 -2.12 1.94
C THR A 76 -6.90 -1.80 1.37
N ILE A 77 -7.07 -0.65 0.73
CA ILE A 77 -8.20 -0.33 -0.13
C ILE A 77 -7.71 -0.49 -1.57
N TRP A 78 -8.10 -1.60 -2.19
CA TRP A 78 -7.72 -1.91 -3.56
C TRP A 78 -8.80 -1.50 -4.55
N TYR A 79 -8.48 -0.59 -5.47
CA TYR A 79 -9.33 -0.23 -6.60
C TYR A 79 -9.11 -1.26 -7.72
N LYS A 80 -10.03 -2.22 -7.83
CA LYS A 80 -9.98 -3.31 -8.83
C LYS A 80 -10.25 -2.83 -10.23
N THR A 81 -11.19 -1.89 -10.33
CA THR A 81 -11.69 -1.35 -11.58
C THR A 81 -11.84 0.14 -11.43
N ALA A 82 -11.33 0.88 -12.40
CA ALA A 82 -11.43 2.33 -12.46
C ALA A 82 -11.90 2.74 -13.86
N TYR A 83 -13.05 3.38 -13.93
CA TYR A 83 -13.56 4.05 -15.13
C TYR A 83 -13.71 5.54 -14.81
N PRO A 84 -12.63 6.33 -14.92
CA PRO A 84 -12.64 7.74 -14.53
C PRO A 84 -13.70 8.55 -15.27
N VAL A 85 -13.95 8.24 -16.56
CA VAL A 85 -14.95 8.91 -17.40
C VAL A 85 -16.39 8.71 -16.88
N LEU A 86 -16.64 7.60 -16.19
CA LEU A 86 -17.95 7.25 -15.62
C LEU A 86 -17.99 7.44 -14.09
N GLU A 87 -16.93 8.01 -13.50
CA GLU A 87 -16.72 8.13 -12.05
C GLU A 87 -16.92 6.81 -11.29
N LEU A 88 -16.70 5.67 -11.97
CA LEU A 88 -16.98 4.36 -11.41
C LEU A 88 -15.69 3.70 -10.91
N TYR A 89 -15.62 3.55 -9.59
CA TYR A 89 -14.49 2.95 -8.89
C TYR A 89 -14.99 1.75 -8.08
N GLN A 90 -14.65 0.55 -8.53
CA GLN A 90 -14.93 -0.66 -7.75
C GLN A 90 -13.74 -0.93 -6.83
N ASN A 91 -13.96 -0.84 -5.52
CA ASN A 91 -12.95 -1.10 -4.52
C ASN A 91 -13.24 -2.35 -3.69
N GLN A 92 -12.19 -2.91 -3.11
CA GLN A 92 -12.25 -3.94 -2.06
C GLN A 92 -11.36 -3.50 -0.91
N LYS A 93 -11.92 -3.55 0.30
CA LYS A 93 -11.15 -3.39 1.53
C LYS A 93 -10.64 -4.75 2.01
N CYS A 94 -9.33 -4.88 2.21
CA CYS A 94 -8.70 -6.00 2.89
C CYS A 94 -8.29 -5.59 4.30
N GLU A 95 -8.66 -6.39 5.30
CA GLU A 95 -8.37 -6.11 6.72
C GLU A 95 -7.02 -6.62 7.17
N ASN A 96 -6.52 -7.65 6.51
CA ASN A 96 -5.19 -8.19 6.78
C ASN A 96 -4.17 -7.51 5.86
N PRO A 97 -3.02 -7.07 6.40
CA PRO A 97 -1.89 -6.69 5.56
C PRO A 97 -1.40 -7.93 4.78
N GLU A 98 -0.92 -7.70 3.55
CA GLU A 98 -0.48 -8.77 2.63
C GLU A 98 -1.59 -9.77 2.26
N ASP A 99 -2.86 -9.35 2.28
CA ASP A 99 -3.93 -10.18 1.74
C ASP A 99 -3.72 -10.33 0.23
N ALA A 100 -3.41 -11.55 -0.22
CA ALA A 100 -3.18 -11.87 -1.62
C ALA A 100 -4.36 -11.46 -2.53
N LYS A 101 -5.57 -11.32 -1.99
CA LYS A 101 -6.73 -10.80 -2.74
C LYS A 101 -6.63 -9.31 -3.07
N CYS A 102 -5.81 -8.54 -2.35
CA CYS A 102 -5.58 -7.12 -2.60
C CYS A 102 -4.16 -6.86 -3.11
N ASP A 103 -3.13 -7.31 -2.40
CA ASP A 103 -1.76 -6.78 -2.54
C ASP A 103 -0.90 -7.43 -3.65
N ASP A 104 -1.20 -8.67 -4.09
CA ASP A 104 -0.34 -9.44 -5.02
C ASP A 104 -0.72 -9.32 -6.52
N ASN A 105 -1.33 -8.20 -6.92
CA ASN A 105 -1.88 -8.03 -8.29
C ASN A 105 -1.08 -7.09 -9.20
N GLY A 106 0.04 -6.53 -8.71
CA GLY A 106 0.79 -5.48 -9.39
C GLY A 106 1.60 -5.93 -10.61
N ASN A 107 1.39 -5.32 -11.78
CA ASN A 107 2.20 -5.59 -12.98
C ASN A 107 2.24 -4.45 -14.01
N ASP A 108 1.65 -3.30 -13.73
CA ASP A 108 1.56 -2.16 -14.64
C ASP A 108 2.09 -0.87 -13.98
N PRO A 109 3.37 -0.52 -14.20
CA PRO A 109 3.98 0.68 -13.62
C PRO A 109 3.26 1.98 -13.95
N ALA A 110 2.55 2.07 -15.07
CA ALA A 110 1.83 3.29 -15.45
C ALA A 110 0.71 3.63 -14.44
N GLN A 111 0.20 2.62 -13.74
CA GLN A 111 -0.90 2.76 -12.80
C GLN A 111 -0.46 3.35 -11.46
N HIS A 112 0.84 3.30 -11.13
CA HIS A 112 1.38 3.96 -9.94
C HIS A 112 1.13 5.48 -9.93
N TYR A 113 1.10 6.09 -11.11
CA TYR A 113 0.95 7.54 -11.24
C TYR A 113 -0.51 8.00 -11.22
N ALA A 114 -1.48 7.07 -11.30
CA ALA A 114 -2.88 7.36 -11.64
C ALA A 114 -3.84 7.57 -10.46
N TYR A 115 -3.36 7.59 -9.21
CA TYR A 115 -4.19 7.67 -7.99
C TYR A 115 -5.09 8.91 -7.88
N PHE A 116 -4.88 9.91 -8.74
CA PHE A 116 -5.65 11.15 -8.77
C PHE A 116 -5.96 11.62 -10.20
N GLY A 117 -5.93 10.71 -11.18
CA GLY A 117 -6.17 11.05 -12.58
C GLY A 117 -5.01 11.78 -13.28
N TYR A 118 -3.90 12.04 -12.56
CA TYR A 118 -2.67 12.54 -13.16
C TYR A 118 -1.85 11.38 -13.75
N LYS A 119 -1.11 11.63 -14.82
CA LYS A 119 -0.14 10.71 -15.43
C LYS A 119 1.26 11.21 -15.11
N GLN A 120 2.27 10.34 -15.18
CA GLN A 120 3.67 10.74 -15.00
C GLN A 120 4.06 11.89 -15.95
N SER A 121 3.51 11.89 -17.17
CA SER A 121 3.66 12.98 -18.15
C SER A 121 3.23 14.36 -17.64
N ASP A 122 2.35 14.42 -16.65
CA ASP A 122 1.88 15.67 -16.06
C ASP A 122 2.95 16.30 -15.14
N TYR A 123 3.96 15.52 -14.73
CA TYR A 123 5.08 15.96 -13.90
C TYR A 123 6.40 16.09 -14.68
N ASP A 124 6.55 15.37 -15.80
CA ASP A 124 7.78 15.37 -16.62
C ASP A 124 7.99 16.67 -17.44
N ALA A 125 7.03 17.60 -17.41
CA ALA A 125 7.09 18.87 -18.15
C ALA A 125 7.91 19.99 -17.45
N TYR A 126 8.53 19.73 -16.29
CA TYR A 126 9.34 20.71 -15.53
C TYR A 126 8.65 22.04 -15.15
N THR A 127 7.33 22.12 -15.29
CA THR A 127 6.55 23.28 -14.83
C THR A 127 5.75 22.88 -13.61
N CYS A 128 6.24 23.32 -12.45
CA CYS A 128 5.52 23.31 -11.17
C CYS A 128 4.53 24.47 -11.09
#